data_AF-A0A835Q1Q4-F1
#
_entry.id   AF-A0A835Q1Q4-F1
#
_cell.length_a   1.000
_cell.length_b   1.000
_cell.length_c   1.000
_cell.angle_alpha   90.00
_cell.angle_beta   90.00
_cell.angle_gamma   90.00
#
_symmetry.space_group_name_H-M   'P 1'
#
loop_
_entity.id
_entity.type
_entity.pdbx_description
1 polymer ?
#
loop_
_entity_poly.entity_id
_entity_poly.type
_entity_poly.pdbx_seq_one_letter_code
_entity_poly.pdbx_strand_id
1 'polypeptide(L)'
;MWVQGKKQHMRIESLNVLGKEVTDGLAVLGLQPSSFAEALVQMKEKALKRAGITEEHVLRKIEERNVARKSRLYDKSDDIRRELAVVGIALMDGPDGTSWRPGVPLHLQEQLAPAA
;
A
#
# COMPACT_ATOMS: atom_id res chain seq x y z
N MET A 1 29.36 16.30 24.06
CA MET A 1 27.94 16.75 23.97
C MET A 1 27.47 16.58 22.53
N TRP A 2 26.52 15.69 22.28
CA TRP A 2 26.07 15.30 20.94
C TRP A 2 25.08 16.32 20.35
N VAL A 3 25.42 16.95 19.22
CA VAL A 3 24.56 17.88 18.45
C VAL A 3 23.71 17.09 17.43
N GLN A 4 22.98 16.06 17.88
CA GLN A 4 22.09 15.30 16.99
C GLN A 4 20.69 15.92 16.83
N GLY A 5 20.30 16.89 17.67
CA GLY A 5 18.97 17.52 17.63
C GLY A 5 18.76 18.58 16.53
N LYS A 6 19.75 19.45 16.27
CA LYS A 6 19.59 20.58 15.31
C LYS A 6 19.42 20.14 13.86
N LYS A 7 20.15 19.09 13.45
CA LYS A 7 20.05 18.55 12.07
C LYS A 7 18.70 17.85 11.83
N GLN A 8 18.11 17.22 12.85
CA GLN A 8 16.80 16.59 12.74
C GLN A 8 15.68 17.64 12.60
N HIS A 9 15.76 18.74 13.36
CA HIS A 9 14.81 19.84 13.26
C HIS A 9 14.77 20.45 11.85
N MET A 10 15.94 20.77 11.28
CA MET A 10 16.03 21.33 9.93
C MET A 10 15.52 20.36 8.84
N ARG A 11 15.66 19.04 9.04
CA ARG A 11 15.09 18.03 8.14
C ARG A 11 13.57 18.02 8.22
N ILE A 12 13.00 18.10 9.41
CA ILE A 12 11.55 18.17 9.61
C ILE A 12 10.98 19.44 8.96
N GLU A 13 11.64 20.58 9.14
CA GLU A 13 11.24 21.84 8.49
C GLU A 13 11.30 21.72 6.96
N SER A 14 12.39 21.15 6.42
CA SER A 14 12.52 20.93 4.98
C SER A 14 11.44 19.99 4.42
N LEU A 15 11.10 18.93 5.16
CA LEU A 15 10.03 18.00 4.78
C LEU A 15 8.65 18.67 4.82
N ASN A 16 8.40 19.54 5.80
CA ASN A 16 7.15 20.31 5.87
C ASN A 16 7.02 21.28 4.70
N VAL A 17 8.09 21.98 4.33
CA VAL A 17 8.11 22.86 3.16
C VAL A 17 7.82 22.06 1.89
N LEU A 18 8.53 20.94 1.69
CA LEU A 18 8.32 20.10 0.51
C LEU A 18 6.90 19.52 0.46
N GLY A 19 6.36 19.08 1.60
CA GLY A 19 4.98 18.60 1.70
C GLY A 19 3.96 19.69 1.35
N LYS A 20 4.22 20.94 1.74
CA LYS A 20 3.38 22.09 1.38
C LYS A 20 3.40 22.34 -0.13
N GLU A 21 4.58 22.40 -0.75
CA GLU A 21 4.70 22.61 -2.21
C GLU A 21 3.98 21.53 -3.02
N VAL A 22 4.07 20.26 -2.60
CA VAL A 22 3.33 19.16 -3.24
C VAL A 22 1.82 19.35 -3.06
N THR A 23 1.37 19.77 -1.88
CA THR A 23 -0.05 19.99 -1.60
C THR A 23 -0.60 21.16 -2.43
N ASP A 24 0.13 22.26 -2.51
CA ASP A 24 -0.22 23.44 -3.31
C ASP A 24 -0.32 23.07 -4.80
N GLY A 25 0.62 22.28 -5.32
CA GLY A 25 0.57 21.77 -6.69
C GLY A 25 -0.64 20.87 -6.95
N LEU A 26 -0.97 19.98 -6.02
CA LEU A 26 -2.17 19.14 -6.10
C LEU A 26 -3.46 19.98 -6.03
N ALA A 27 -3.47 21.07 -5.26
CA ALA A 27 -4.59 21.99 -5.16
C ALA A 27 -4.90 22.65 -6.51
N VAL A 28 -3.86 23.13 -7.21
CA VAL A 28 -4.00 23.74 -8.55
C VAL A 28 -4.59 22.75 -9.55
N LEU A 29 -4.20 21.47 -9.47
CA LEU A 29 -4.72 20.40 -10.34
C LEU A 29 -6.11 19.89 -9.92
N GLY A 30 -6.67 20.35 -8.79
CA GLY A 30 -7.93 19.86 -8.25
C GLY A 30 -7.85 18.43 -7.71
N LEU A 31 -6.65 17.93 -7.40
CA LEU A 31 -6.38 16.58 -6.91
C LEU A 31 -6.15 16.53 -5.40
N GLN A 32 -6.45 17.61 -4.68
CA GLN A 32 -6.20 17.71 -3.25
C GLN A 32 -7.22 16.87 -2.45
N PRO A 33 -6.78 15.85 -1.70
CA PRO A 33 -7.65 15.16 -0.76
C PRO A 33 -7.89 16.04 0.48
N SER A 34 -9.09 15.96 1.07
CA SER A 34 -9.43 16.69 2.31
C SER A 34 -8.62 16.23 3.52
N SER A 35 -8.15 14.98 3.52
CA SER A 35 -7.11 14.50 4.43
C SER A 35 -6.31 13.34 3.84
N PHE A 36 -5.10 13.10 4.35
CA PHE A 36 -4.30 11.94 3.96
C PHE A 36 -5.00 10.61 4.28
N ALA A 37 -5.70 10.54 5.41
CA ALA A 37 -6.47 9.36 5.81
C ALA A 37 -7.60 9.06 4.81
N GLU A 38 -8.36 10.08 4.42
CA GLU A 38 -9.41 9.94 3.40
C GLU A 38 -8.83 9.53 2.04
N ALA A 39 -7.68 10.10 1.64
CA ALA A 39 -7.01 9.73 0.40
C ALA A 39 -6.69 8.23 0.37
N LEU A 40 -6.18 7.69 1.48
CA LEU A 40 -5.88 6.25 1.61
C LEU A 40 -7.14 5.39 1.50
N VAL A 41 -8.24 5.81 2.14
CA VAL A 41 -9.53 5.09 2.04
C VAL A 41 -10.03 5.11 0.59
N GLN A 42 -10.03 6.27 -0.07
CA GLN A 42 -10.44 6.38 -1.47
C GLN A 42 -9.57 5.53 -2.40
N MET A 43 -8.26 5.47 -2.16
CA MET A 43 -7.35 4.59 -2.92
C MET A 43 -7.69 3.13 -2.72
N LYS A 44 -7.98 2.70 -1.49
CA LYS A 44 -8.44 1.34 -1.18
C LYS A 44 -9.75 1.02 -1.90
N GLU A 45 -10.74 1.89 -1.82
CA GLU A 45 -12.01 1.71 -2.52
C GLU A 45 -11.86 1.60 -4.03
N LYS A 46 -11.03 2.47 -4.64
CA LYS A 46 -10.75 2.42 -6.08
C LYS A 46 -10.04 1.14 -6.48
N ALA A 47 -9.15 0.63 -5.63
CA ALA A 47 -8.48 -0.64 -5.84
C ALA A 47 -9.45 -1.82 -5.76
N LEU A 48 -10.33 -1.84 -4.77
CA LEU A 48 -11.38 -2.85 -4.62
C LEU A 48 -12.35 -2.84 -5.81
N LYS A 49 -12.79 -1.65 -6.25
CA LYS A 49 -13.63 -1.50 -7.46
C LYS A 49 -12.95 -2.02 -8.72
N ARG A 50 -11.66 -1.73 -8.90
CA ARG A 50 -10.86 -2.25 -10.03
C ARG A 50 -10.67 -3.77 -9.97
N ALA A 51 -10.46 -4.31 -8.78
CA ALA A 51 -10.29 -5.73 -8.54
C ALA A 51 -11.61 -6.51 -8.65
N GLY A 52 -12.76 -5.84 -8.56
CA GLY A 52 -14.08 -6.47 -8.58
C GLY A 52 -14.37 -7.30 -7.33
N ILE A 53 -13.68 -7.02 -6.22
CA ILE A 53 -13.81 -7.78 -4.96
C ILE A 53 -14.13 -6.84 -3.80
N THR A 54 -14.68 -7.40 -2.73
CA THR A 54 -15.01 -6.65 -1.50
C THR A 54 -13.87 -6.74 -0.49
N GLU A 55 -13.85 -5.82 0.48
CA GLU A 55 -12.84 -5.83 1.55
C GLU A 55 -12.93 -7.12 2.40
N GLU A 56 -14.13 -7.63 2.62
CA GLU A 56 -14.35 -8.88 3.35
C GLU A 56 -13.72 -10.08 2.63
N HIS A 57 -13.71 -10.07 1.28
CA HIS A 57 -13.04 -11.10 0.51
C HIS A 57 -11.52 -11.07 0.73
N VAL A 58 -10.93 -9.87 0.75
CA VAL A 58 -9.48 -9.69 1.02
C VAL A 58 -9.15 -10.18 2.43
N LEU A 59 -9.93 -9.78 3.43
CA LEU A 59 -9.72 -10.20 4.82
C LEU A 59 -9.84 -11.72 4.98
N ARG A 60 -10.79 -12.36 4.29
CA ARG A 60 -10.93 -13.82 4.29
C ARG A 60 -9.70 -14.51 3.70
N LYS A 61 -9.19 -14.03 2.57
CA LYS A 61 -7.96 -14.55 1.95
C LYS A 61 -6.75 -14.37 2.86
N ILE A 62 -6.64 -13.23 3.57
CA ILE A 62 -5.61 -13.01 4.56
C ILE A 62 -5.69 -14.05 5.69
N GLU A 63 -6.90 -14.37 6.17
CA GLU A 63 -7.05 -15.37 7.22
C GLU A 63 -6.75 -16.80 6.73
N GLU A 64 -7.21 -17.17 5.54
CA GLU A 64 -6.83 -18.43 4.89
C GLU A 64 -5.32 -18.58 4.79
N ARG A 65 -4.62 -17.49 4.45
CA ARG A 65 -3.17 -17.44 4.40
C ARG A 65 -2.54 -17.61 5.79
N ASN A 66 -3.07 -16.96 6.82
CA ASN A 66 -2.58 -17.10 8.19
C ASN A 66 -2.71 -18.54 8.69
N VAL A 67 -3.83 -19.18 8.40
CA VAL A 67 -4.07 -20.60 8.67
C VAL A 67 -3.07 -21.47 7.90
N ALA A 68 -2.88 -21.23 6.60
CA ALA A 68 -1.91 -21.95 5.78
C ALA A 68 -0.47 -21.84 6.33
N ARG A 69 -0.05 -20.66 6.80
CA ARG A 69 1.26 -20.48 7.44
C ARG A 69 1.36 -21.24 8.77
N LYS A 70 0.31 -21.21 9.61
CA LYS A 70 0.26 -22.00 10.85
C LYS A 70 0.36 -23.51 10.59
N SER A 71 -0.27 -23.98 9.53
CA SER A 71 -0.24 -25.38 9.08
C SER A 71 1.00 -25.73 8.24
N ARG A 72 1.97 -24.83 8.07
CA ARG A 72 3.19 -25.00 7.25
C ARG A 72 2.91 -25.33 5.77
N LEU A 73 1.76 -24.94 5.26
CA LEU A 73 1.35 -25.08 3.86
C LEU A 73 1.80 -23.82 3.08
N TYR A 74 3.12 -23.71 2.84
CA TYR A 74 3.70 -22.53 2.22
C TYR A 74 3.23 -22.31 0.77
N ASP A 75 3.05 -23.39 0.00
CA ASP A 75 2.55 -23.31 -1.38
C ASP A 75 1.19 -22.62 -1.45
N LYS A 76 0.25 -23.03 -0.58
CA LYS A 76 -1.08 -22.40 -0.48
C LYS A 76 -1.00 -20.94 -0.04
N SER A 77 -0.06 -20.59 0.83
CA SER A 77 0.17 -19.22 1.26
C SER A 77 0.62 -18.33 0.09
N ASP A 78 1.49 -18.86 -0.77
CA ASP A 78 2.01 -18.17 -1.94
C ASP A 78 0.98 -18.10 -3.07
N ASP A 79 0.15 -19.13 -3.25
CA ASP A 79 -1.00 -19.10 -4.17
C ASP A 79 -1.95 -17.95 -3.83
N ILE A 80 -2.34 -17.84 -2.56
CA ILE A 80 -3.20 -16.74 -2.09
C ILE A 80 -2.55 -15.37 -2.34
N ARG A 81 -1.24 -15.24 -2.15
CA ARG A 81 -0.51 -14.00 -2.44
C ARG A 81 -0.57 -13.66 -3.94
N ARG A 82 -0.40 -14.66 -4.82
CA ARG A 82 -0.47 -14.47 -6.28
C ARG A 82 -1.87 -14.09 -6.73
N GLU A 83 -2.91 -14.77 -6.24
CA GLU A 83 -4.31 -14.46 -6.57
C GLU A 83 -4.64 -12.98 -6.27
N LEU A 84 -4.26 -12.49 -5.10
CA LEU A 84 -4.45 -11.09 -4.72
C LEU A 84 -3.59 -10.14 -5.57
N ALA A 85 -2.36 -10.51 -5.89
CA ALA A 85 -1.48 -9.69 -6.74
C ALA A 85 -2.02 -9.55 -8.17
N VAL A 86 -2.64 -10.60 -8.74
CA VAL A 86 -3.25 -10.57 -10.07
C VAL A 86 -4.34 -9.49 -10.16
N VAL A 87 -5.14 -9.34 -9.11
CA VAL A 87 -6.19 -8.31 -9.04
C VAL A 87 -5.68 -6.94 -8.57
N GLY A 88 -4.37 -6.80 -8.31
CA GLY A 88 -3.75 -5.54 -7.89
C GLY A 88 -3.88 -5.24 -6.40
N ILE A 89 -3.86 -6.27 -5.56
CA ILE A 89 -3.84 -6.14 -4.09
C ILE A 89 -2.56 -6.75 -3.57
N ALA A 90 -1.74 -5.94 -2.92
CA ALA A 90 -0.48 -6.39 -2.34
C ALA A 90 -0.63 -6.58 -0.83
N LEU A 91 -0.19 -7.73 -0.32
CA LEU A 91 -0.13 -8.04 1.11
C LEU A 91 1.20 -7.59 1.71
N MET A 92 1.14 -7.03 2.92
CA MET A 92 2.27 -6.53 3.71
C MET A 92 2.26 -7.22 5.08
N ASP A 93 3.30 -8.01 5.37
CA ASP A 93 3.49 -8.62 6.68
C ASP A 93 4.16 -7.62 7.62
N GLY A 94 3.54 -7.33 8.75
CA GLY A 94 4.09 -6.53 9.83
C GLY A 94 4.03 -7.25 11.18
N PRO A 95 4.69 -6.70 12.21
CA PRO A 95 4.63 -7.23 13.57
C PRO A 95 3.21 -7.26 14.15
N ASP A 96 2.35 -6.33 13.72
CA ASP A 96 0.96 -6.22 14.17
C ASP A 96 -0.03 -7.08 13.33
N GLY A 97 0.47 -7.82 12.34
CA GLY A 97 -0.32 -8.70 11.47
C GLY A 97 -0.14 -8.44 9.98
N THR A 98 -1.00 -9.05 9.17
CA THR A 98 -0.99 -8.87 7.70
C THR A 98 -1.93 -7.72 7.34
N SER A 99 -1.37 -6.66 6.76
CA SER A 99 -2.13 -5.56 6.15
C SER A 99 -2.11 -5.68 4.62
N TRP A 100 -2.99 -4.95 3.95
CA TRP A 100 -3.02 -4.91 2.48
C TRP A 100 -2.98 -3.49 1.96
N ARG A 101 -2.44 -3.31 0.76
CA ARG A 101 -2.39 -2.04 0.04
C ARG A 101 -2.86 -2.21 -1.41
N PRO A 102 -3.46 -1.16 -2.00
CA PRO A 102 -3.60 -1.04 -3.44
C PRO A 102 -2.26 -1.27 -4.14
N GLY A 103 -2.24 -2.18 -5.11
CA GLY A 103 -1.08 -2.50 -5.93
C GLY A 103 -1.41 -2.38 -7.42
N VAL A 104 -0.38 -2.48 -8.24
CA VAL A 104 -0.52 -2.64 -9.68
C VAL A 104 -0.87 -4.11 -9.95
N PRO A 105 -1.87 -4.42 -10.79
CA PRO A 105 -2.16 -5.79 -11.19
C PRO A 105 -0.92 -6.46 -11.79
N LEU A 106 -0.69 -7.73 -11.44
CA LEU A 106 0.52 -8.45 -11.84
C LEU A 106 0.80 -8.39 -13.35
N HIS A 107 -0.23 -8.52 -14.20
CA HIS A 107 -0.09 -8.44 -15.65
C HIS A 107 0.48 -7.10 -16.14
N LEU A 108 0.11 -6.00 -15.47
CA LEU A 108 0.60 -4.66 -15.81
C LEU A 108 2.00 -4.43 -15.23
N GLN A 109 2.31 -5.08 -14.10
CA GLN A 109 3.62 -5.05 -13.48
C GLN A 109 4.67 -5.79 -14.33
N GLU A 110 4.30 -6.92 -14.94
CA GLU A 110 5.14 -7.65 -15.90
C GLU A 110 5.41 -6.85 -17.17
N GLN A 111 4.45 -6.07 -17.65
CA GLN A 111 4.62 -5.17 -18.80
C GLN A 111 5.51 -3.95 -18.51
N LEU A 112 5.59 -3.52 -17.25
CA LEU A 112 6.41 -2.39 -16.78
C LEU A 112 7.81 -2.83 -16.33
N ALA A 113 8.06 -4.13 -16.15
CA ALA A 113 9.39 -4.63 -15.86
C ALA A 113 10.27 -4.45 -17.10
N PRO A 114 11.45 -3.81 -16.99
CA PRO A 114 12.36 -3.73 -18.13
C PRO A 114 12.70 -5.16 -18.56
N ALA A 115 12.63 -5.42 -19.87
CA ALA A 115 13.16 -6.65 -20.46
C ALA A 115 14.62 -6.78 -20.00
N ALA A 116 14.89 -7.83 -19.22
CA ALA A 116 16.22 -8.14 -18.69
C ALA A 116 17.19 -8.51 -19.80
#